data_AF-A0A7G6A9E4-F1
#
_entry.id   AF-A0A7G6A9E4-F1
#
_cell.length_a   1.000
_cell.length_b   1.000
_cell.length_c   1.000
_cell.angle_alpha   90.00
_cell.angle_beta   90.00
_cell.angle_gamma   90.00
#
_symmetry.space_group_name_H-M   'P 1'
#
loop_
_entity.id
_entity.type
_entity.pdbx_description
1 polymer ?
#
loop_
_entity_poly.entity_id
_entity_poly.type
_entity_poly.pdbx_seq_one_letter_code
_entity_poly.pdbx_strand_id
1 'polypeptide(L)'
;MLSADAGGLKGGDEPQAALYVEDGRDAVIRNNRFVIKGATNNAVAMMFKNSAGVVLEGNTIEGKAGLYRKLDEKSTVDVRPAKQ
;
A
#
# COMPACT_ATOMS: atom_id res chain seq x y z
N MET A 1 34.23 13.12 -20.54
CA MET A 1 32.77 13.03 -20.35
C MET A 1 32.49 13.06 -18.87
N LEU A 2 31.66 14.00 -18.39
CA LEU A 2 31.11 13.93 -17.04
C LEU A 2 30.08 12.78 -17.01
N SER A 3 30.28 11.77 -16.15
CA SER A 3 29.19 10.84 -15.83
C SER A 3 28.36 11.50 -14.72
N ALA A 4 27.15 11.91 -15.07
CA ALA A 4 26.16 12.36 -14.10
C ALA A 4 25.81 11.22 -13.15
N ASP A 5 25.76 11.60 -11.88
CA ASP A 5 25.21 10.85 -10.75
C ASP A 5 23.88 10.15 -11.09
N ALA A 6 23.81 8.88 -10.74
CA ALA A 6 22.54 8.20 -10.50
C ALA A 6 22.72 7.36 -9.24
N GLY A 7 22.72 8.06 -8.10
CA GLY A 7 22.43 7.52 -6.78
C GLY A 7 21.15 6.71 -6.84
N GLY A 8 21.28 5.43 -7.17
CA GLY A 8 20.24 4.44 -7.01
C GLY A 8 20.05 4.24 -5.51
N LEU A 9 19.00 4.84 -4.97
CA LEU A 9 18.41 4.38 -3.72
C LEU A 9 18.22 2.87 -3.88
N LYS A 10 19.00 2.05 -3.18
CA LYS A 10 18.77 0.60 -3.09
C LYS A 10 17.51 0.38 -2.24
N GLY A 11 16.35 0.73 -2.78
CA GLY A 11 15.05 0.26 -2.31
C GLY A 11 14.82 -1.14 -2.83
N GLY A 12 15.57 -2.10 -2.30
CA GLY A 12 15.51 -3.49 -2.75
C GLY A 12 14.94 -4.36 -1.66
N ASP A 13 13.60 -4.42 -1.58
CA ASP A 13 12.79 -5.56 -1.06
C ASP A 13 11.32 -5.17 -0.78
N GLU A 14 10.99 -3.88 -0.77
CA GLU A 14 9.60 -3.44 -0.55
C GLU A 14 8.79 -3.55 -1.86
N PRO A 15 7.59 -4.17 -1.81
CA PRO A 15 6.71 -4.27 -2.97
C PRO A 15 6.27 -2.87 -3.43
N GLN A 16 6.13 -2.69 -4.74
CA GLN A 16 5.51 -1.46 -5.27
C GLN A 16 4.07 -1.35 -4.76
N ALA A 17 3.72 -0.21 -4.15
CA ALA A 17 2.39 0.02 -3.61
C ALA A 17 1.75 1.29 -4.19
N ALA A 18 0.43 1.27 -4.42
CA ALA A 18 -0.31 2.48 -4.79
C ALA A 18 -0.50 3.42 -3.59
N LEU A 19 -0.56 2.85 -2.38
CA LEU A 19 -0.55 3.57 -1.12
C LEU A 19 0.42 2.89 -0.16
N TYR A 20 1.35 3.65 0.39
CA TYR A 20 2.28 3.19 1.41
C TYR A 20 2.06 4.02 2.68
N VAL A 21 1.86 3.34 3.81
CA VAL A 21 1.61 3.94 5.11
C VAL A 21 2.64 3.41 6.11
N GLU A 22 3.41 4.31 6.70
CA GLU A 22 4.41 4.03 7.72
C GLU A 22 4.08 4.84 8.97
N ASP A 23 4.18 4.20 10.14
CA ASP A 23 3.86 4.80 11.45
C ASP A 23 2.42 5.37 11.55
N GLY A 24 1.49 4.85 10.75
CA GLY A 24 0.12 5.32 10.61
C GLY A 24 -0.84 4.75 11.65
N ARG A 25 -0.52 4.89 12.93
CA ARG A 25 -1.38 4.39 14.02
C ARG A 25 -2.78 5.03 13.94
N ASP A 26 -3.81 4.20 14.03
CA ASP A 26 -5.24 4.58 14.02
C ASP A 26 -5.67 5.37 12.76
N ALA A 27 -4.92 5.25 11.65
CA ALA A 27 -5.24 5.92 10.40
C ALA A 27 -6.56 5.41 9.80
N VAL A 28 -7.35 6.32 9.22
CA VAL A 28 -8.60 5.98 8.53
C VAL A 28 -8.48 6.31 7.04
N ILE A 29 -8.53 5.27 6.20
CA ILE A 29 -8.52 5.39 4.74
C ILE A 29 -9.89 4.97 4.26
N ARG A 30 -10.65 5.90 3.68
CA ARG A 30 -12.06 5.65 3.33
C ARG A 30 -12.48 6.23 2.00
N ASN A 31 -13.39 5.52 1.34
CA ASN A 31 -14.04 5.92 0.09
C ASN A 31 -13.06 6.26 -1.05
N ASN A 32 -11.92 5.57 -1.10
CA ASN A 32 -10.95 5.71 -2.17
C ASN A 32 -11.12 4.61 -3.22
N ARG A 33 -10.73 4.92 -4.46
CA ARG A 33 -10.63 3.96 -5.56
C ARG A 33 -9.16 3.73 -5.90
N PHE A 34 -8.66 2.52 -5.66
CA PHE A 34 -7.30 2.12 -6.01
C PHE A 34 -7.31 1.31 -7.31
N VAL A 35 -6.53 1.74 -8.30
CA VAL A 35 -6.46 1.08 -9.62
C VAL A 35 -5.04 0.63 -9.89
N ILE A 36 -4.82 -0.68 -9.99
CA ILE A 36 -3.51 -1.27 -10.30
C ILE A 36 -3.48 -1.72 -11.76
N LYS A 37 -2.57 -1.17 -12.56
CA LYS A 37 -2.39 -1.49 -13.99
C LYS A 37 -0.96 -1.97 -14.26
N GLY A 38 -0.77 -2.75 -15.33
CA GLY A 38 0.55 -3.18 -15.80
C GLY A 38 1.04 -4.53 -15.22
N ALA A 39 2.33 -4.82 -15.39
CA ALA A 39 2.95 -6.04 -14.88
C ALA A 39 3.17 -5.94 -13.36
N THR A 40 2.29 -6.56 -12.58
CA THR A 40 2.23 -6.43 -11.12
C THR A 40 3.09 -7.47 -10.39
N ASN A 41 4.26 -7.84 -10.93
CA ASN A 41 5.11 -8.82 -10.25
C ASN A 41 5.54 -8.21 -8.90
N ASN A 42 4.98 -8.75 -7.82
CA ASN A 42 5.14 -8.28 -6.44
C ASN A 42 4.55 -6.90 -6.10
N ALA A 43 3.67 -6.31 -6.91
CA ALA A 43 2.99 -5.06 -6.53
C ALA A 43 1.79 -5.32 -5.60
N VAL A 44 1.46 -4.38 -4.71
CA VAL A 44 0.26 -4.43 -3.85
C VAL A 44 -0.53 -3.14 -3.98
N ALA A 45 -1.83 -3.15 -3.66
CA ALA A 45 -2.62 -1.93 -3.63
C ALA A 45 -2.15 -1.03 -2.47
N MET A 46 -2.00 -1.64 -1.29
CA MET A 46 -1.65 -0.94 -0.05
C MET A 46 -0.54 -1.67 0.70
N MET A 47 0.40 -0.92 1.26
CA MET A 47 1.44 -1.42 2.16
C MET A 47 1.36 -0.67 3.49
N PHE A 48 1.38 -1.42 4.59
CA PHE A 48 1.36 -0.91 5.96
C PHE A 48 2.60 -1.38 6.71
N LYS A 49 3.34 -0.44 7.27
CA LYS A 49 4.53 -0.68 8.08
C LYS A 49 4.36 0.03 9.41
N ASN A 50 4.58 -0.68 10.51
CA ASN A 50 4.40 -0.17 11.87
C ASN A 50 3.08 0.61 12.09
N SER A 51 1.98 0.18 11.46
CA SER A 51 0.72 0.93 11.41
C SER A 51 -0.40 0.11 12.06
N ALA A 52 -0.54 0.23 13.38
CA ALA A 52 -1.56 -0.47 14.16
C ALA A 52 -2.90 0.29 14.16
N GLY A 53 -4.02 -0.43 14.13
CA GLY A 53 -5.36 0.15 14.30
C GLY A 53 -5.91 0.83 13.05
N VAL A 54 -5.35 0.56 11.87
CA VAL A 54 -5.81 1.19 10.63
C VAL A 54 -7.23 0.72 10.28
N VAL A 55 -8.07 1.64 9.83
CA VAL A 55 -9.41 1.35 9.31
C VAL A 55 -9.46 1.58 7.81
N LEU A 56 -9.85 0.55 7.06
CA LEU A 56 -10.20 0.64 5.64
C LEU A 56 -11.72 0.56 5.49
N GLU A 57 -12.35 1.65 5.06
CA GLU A 57 -13.82 1.74 4.97
C GLU A 57 -14.28 2.13 3.57
N GLY A 58 -15.08 1.28 2.92
CA GLY A 58 -15.70 1.63 1.63
C GLY A 58 -14.72 1.90 0.48
N ASN A 59 -13.47 1.44 0.58
CA ASN A 59 -12.51 1.55 -0.52
C ASN A 59 -12.79 0.49 -1.58
N THR A 60 -12.67 0.88 -2.85
CA THR A 60 -12.76 -0.04 -3.99
C THR A 60 -11.37 -0.29 -4.56
N ILE A 61 -11.11 -1.53 -4.99
CA ILE A 61 -9.85 -1.90 -5.64
C ILE A 61 -10.15 -2.56 -6.98
N GLU A 62 -9.52 -2.05 -8.02
CA GLU A 62 -9.59 -2.60 -9.37
C GLU A 62 -8.22 -3.16 -9.76
N GLY A 63 -8.18 -4.43 -10.15
CA GLY A 63 -6.95 -5.15 -10.47
C GLY A 63 -6.95 -6.57 -9.92
N LYS A 64 -5.76 -7.16 -9.75
CA LYS A 64 -5.59 -8.54 -9.31
C LYS A 64 -5.90 -8.66 -7.80
N ALA A 65 -7.00 -9.33 -7.45
CA ALA A 65 -7.52 -9.40 -6.08
C ALA A 65 -6.54 -9.96 -5.01
N GLY A 66 -5.60 -10.82 -5.42
CA GLY A 66 -4.56 -11.36 -4.52
C GLY A 66 -3.54 -10.33 -4.01
N LEU A 67 -3.62 -9.09 -4.47
CA LEU A 67 -2.66 -8.01 -4.17
C LEU A 67 -3.31 -6.86 -3.38
N TYR A 68 -4.34 -7.15 -2.57
CA TYR A 68 -5.11 -6.14 -1.84
C TYR A 68 -4.27 -5.33 -0.85
N ARG A 69 -3.49 -5.99 0.02
CA ARG A 69 -2.66 -5.33 1.03
C ARG A 69 -1.49 -6.19 1.49
N LYS A 70 -0.42 -5.55 1.95
CA LYS A 70 0.67 -6.18 2.73
C LYS A 70 0.81 -5.47 4.08
N LEU A 71 1.03 -6.26 5.12
CA LEU A 71 1.23 -5.81 6.49
C LEU A 71 2.54 -6.41 7.01
N ASP A 72 3.30 -5.64 7.79
CA ASP A 72 4.33 -6.21 8.66
C ASP A 72 3.72 -6.77 9.97
N GLU A 73 4.55 -7.37 10.81
CA GLU A 73 4.12 -8.00 12.08
C GLU A 73 3.54 -7.00 13.10
N LYS A 74 3.78 -5.69 12.89
CA LYS A 74 3.35 -4.62 13.80
C LYS A 74 2.08 -3.92 13.33
N SER A 75 1.61 -4.21 12.12
CA SER A 75 0.47 -3.53 11.51
C SER A 75 -0.81 -4.33 11.70
N THR A 76 -1.91 -3.64 11.97
CA THR A 76 -3.25 -4.23 12.07
C THR A 76 -4.24 -3.38 11.31
N VAL A 77 -5.13 -4.03 10.55
CA VAL A 77 -6.09 -3.35 9.67
C VAL A 77 -7.48 -3.97 9.80
N ASP A 78 -8.45 -3.16 10.21
CA ASP A 78 -9.88 -3.47 10.20
C ASP A 78 -10.51 -3.05 8.86
N VAL A 79 -11.20 -3.98 8.19
CA VAL A 79 -11.85 -3.73 6.89
C VAL A 79 -13.35 -3.68 7.09
N ARG A 80 -13.94 -2.54 6.75
CA ARG A 80 -15.36 -2.28 6.90
C ARG A 80 -16.01 -2.06 5.53
N PRO A 81 -17.27 -2.51 5.35
CA PRO A 81 -18.05 -2.12 4.19
C PRO A 81 -18.24 -0.59 4.19
N ALA A 82 -18.55 -0.02 3.02
CA ALA A 82 -18.98 1.37 2.96
C ALA A 82 -20.21 1.54 3.86
N LYS A 83 -20.18 2.51 4.78
CA LYS A 83 -21.40 2.95 5.44
C LYS A 83 -22.29 3.64 4.40
N GLN A 84 -23.52 3.14 4.29
CA GLN A 84 -24.59 3.75 3.50
C GLN A 84 -24.96 5.12 4.08
#